data_AF-A0A377W0H6-F1
#
_entry.id   AF-A0A377W0H6-F1
#
_cell.length_a   1.000
_cell.length_b   1.000
_cell.length_c   1.000
_cell.angle_alpha   90.00
_cell.angle_beta   90.00
_cell.angle_gamma   90.00
#
_symmetry.space_group_name_H-M   'P 1'
#
loop_
_entity.id
_entity.type
_entity.pdbx_description
1 polymer ?
#
loop_
_entity_poly.entity_id
_entity_poly.type
_entity_poly.pdbx_seq_one_letter_code
_entity_poly.pdbx_strand_id
1 'polypeptide(L)'
;MSPAISARARRAFYLAMAPELPDPSFAKLVVLTDGQGAREALKRRLREAVVNGLAPEARVRVTQLVFGPYSPYPVAWRVMGPDPHALLDIAERVKSVLQASPLMRTVNTDWGSRVPVMHFSFNQDRLQASGLSSQSVAQQLQFLLSGIPITTVREDIRAVQVIGRAAGDIRLDPAKIADFTLVGSGGQRVPLSQIGDVSIRMEDPLLRRRDRTPIITVRGDVAENLQPPDVSTALMKPLQPIIDSLPPGYRIETAGSIEESGKATRAMVPLFPIMIALTLLIIILQVRSLSAMVMVFLTAPLGLIGVVPTLLLFNQPFGINALVGLIALSGILMRNTLILIGQIHHNQQAGLDPFHAVVEATVQRARPVLLTALAAILAFIPLTQSVFWGTLAYTLIGGTLGGTIMTLIFLPAMYAIWFRIRPANTVQQTELHLQR
;
A
#
# COMPACT_ATOMS: atom_id res chain seq x y z
N MET A 1 -34.29 -26.37 -8.84
CA MET A 1 -34.59 -24.95 -9.03
C MET A 1 -33.83 -24.16 -7.97
N SER A 2 -32.62 -23.69 -8.30
CA SER A 2 -31.89 -22.61 -7.64
C SER A 2 -30.63 -22.39 -8.47
N PRO A 3 -30.51 -21.32 -9.27
CA PRO A 3 -29.33 -21.12 -10.09
C PRO A 3 -28.19 -20.69 -9.16
N ALA A 4 -27.17 -21.53 -9.05
CA ALA A 4 -25.88 -21.16 -8.51
C ALA A 4 -25.29 -20.06 -9.41
N ILE A 5 -25.56 -18.80 -9.06
CA ILE A 5 -24.85 -17.65 -9.61
C ILE A 5 -23.43 -17.72 -9.05
N SER A 6 -22.61 -18.53 -9.71
CA SER A 6 -21.17 -18.41 -9.67
C SER A 6 -20.83 -17.07 -10.31
N ALA A 7 -20.83 -16.02 -9.49
CA ALA A 7 -20.14 -14.79 -9.83
C ALA A 7 -18.63 -15.06 -9.78
N ARG A 8 -18.12 -15.85 -10.73
CA ARG A 8 -16.73 -15.72 -11.16
C ARG A 8 -16.61 -14.26 -11.60
N ALA A 9 -16.03 -13.43 -10.75
CA ALA A 9 -15.72 -12.05 -11.06
C ALA A 9 -14.88 -12.04 -12.34
N ARG A 10 -15.54 -11.79 -13.48
CA ARG A 10 -14.89 -11.67 -14.78
C ARG A 10 -13.94 -10.47 -14.68
N ARG A 11 -12.64 -10.72 -14.81
CA ARG A 11 -11.62 -9.68 -14.85
C ARG A 11 -11.76 -8.90 -16.15
N ALA A 12 -12.65 -7.91 -16.19
CA ALA A 12 -12.78 -6.99 -17.31
C ALA A 12 -11.73 -5.87 -17.27
N PHE A 13 -11.12 -5.63 -16.10
CA PHE A 13 -10.07 -4.64 -15.87
C PHE A 13 -9.07 -5.16 -14.84
N TYR A 14 -7.79 -4.77 -14.93
CA TYR A 14 -6.82 -4.92 -13.84
C TYR A 14 -7.19 -3.94 -12.71
N LEU A 15 -8.30 -4.19 -12.05
CA LEU A 15 -8.59 -3.58 -10.76
C LEU A 15 -7.94 -4.48 -9.73
N ALA A 16 -7.11 -3.85 -8.90
CA ALA A 16 -6.29 -4.42 -7.85
C ALA A 16 -7.17 -5.11 -6.79
N MET A 17 -7.84 -6.20 -7.13
CA MET A 17 -8.59 -7.04 -6.20
C MET A 17 -8.34 -8.49 -6.56
N ALA A 18 -7.68 -9.21 -5.67
CA ALA A 18 -7.53 -10.65 -5.78
C ALA A 18 -8.90 -11.33 -5.57
N PRO A 19 -9.21 -12.40 -6.32
CA PRO A 19 -10.34 -13.24 -5.99
C PRO A 19 -10.08 -13.87 -4.61
N GLU A 20 -11.07 -13.80 -3.73
CA GLU A 20 -11.02 -14.54 -2.47
C GLU A 20 -11.29 -16.01 -2.75
N LEU A 21 -10.73 -16.89 -1.90
CA LEU A 21 -11.10 -18.29 -1.92
C LEU A 21 -12.58 -18.43 -1.54
N PRO A 22 -13.29 -19.44 -2.08
CA PRO A 22 -14.68 -19.69 -1.67
C PRO A 22 -14.76 -19.90 -0.16
N ASP A 23 -15.39 -18.95 0.53
CA ASP A 23 -15.59 -18.96 1.97
C ASP A 23 -17.08 -18.67 2.22
N PRO A 24 -17.83 -19.60 2.83
CA PRO A 24 -19.26 -19.42 3.09
C PRO A 24 -19.56 -18.28 4.07
N SER A 25 -18.58 -17.84 4.86
CA SER A 25 -18.70 -16.73 5.81
C SER A 25 -18.38 -15.35 5.20
N PHE A 26 -17.99 -15.30 3.93
CA PHE A 26 -17.54 -14.09 3.26
C PHE A 26 -18.45 -13.68 2.10
N ALA A 27 -18.88 -12.42 2.10
CA ALA A 27 -19.60 -11.80 1.00
C ALA A 27 -18.94 -10.49 0.57
N LYS A 28 -18.96 -10.21 -0.73
CA LYS A 28 -18.45 -8.97 -1.31
C LYS A 28 -19.51 -8.35 -2.22
N LEU A 29 -19.87 -7.11 -1.94
CA LEU A 29 -20.80 -6.34 -2.73
C LEU A 29 -20.06 -5.20 -3.42
N VAL A 30 -20.25 -5.07 -4.73
CA VAL A 30 -19.66 -3.99 -5.54
C VAL A 30 -20.78 -3.04 -5.92
N VAL A 31 -20.65 -1.78 -5.52
CA VAL A 31 -21.63 -0.72 -5.80
C VAL A 31 -20.99 0.31 -6.72
N LEU A 32 -21.63 0.58 -7.85
CA LEU A 32 -21.27 1.66 -8.76
C LEU A 32 -22.09 2.91 -8.38
N THR A 33 -21.43 4.07 -8.36
CA THR A 33 -22.05 5.37 -8.05
C THR A 33 -21.78 6.37 -9.17
N ASP A 34 -22.66 7.35 -9.34
CA ASP A 34 -22.59 8.33 -10.45
C ASP A 34 -21.35 9.24 -10.42
N GLY A 35 -20.70 9.39 -9.27
CA GLY A 35 -19.49 10.22 -9.16
C GLY A 35 -18.79 10.14 -7.80
N GLN A 36 -17.70 10.90 -7.66
CA GLN A 36 -16.87 10.93 -6.44
C GLN A 36 -17.65 11.42 -5.22
N GLY A 37 -18.41 12.51 -5.33
CA GLY A 37 -19.20 13.05 -4.21
C GLY A 37 -20.23 12.03 -3.70
N ALA A 38 -20.96 11.38 -4.61
CA ALA A 38 -21.93 10.34 -4.27
C ALA A 38 -21.25 9.13 -3.61
N ARG A 39 -20.07 8.71 -4.10
CA ARG A 39 -19.28 7.63 -3.50
C ARG A 39 -18.88 7.95 -2.05
N GLU A 40 -18.37 9.16 -1.81
CA GLU A 40 -17.92 9.59 -0.48
C GLU A 40 -19.11 9.71 0.50
N ALA A 41 -20.24 10.24 0.04
CA ALA A 41 -21.47 10.32 0.83
C ALA A 41 -22.02 8.92 1.18
N LEU A 42 -22.08 8.01 0.19
CA LEU A 42 -22.52 6.63 0.42
C LEU A 42 -21.60 5.89 1.39
N LYS A 43 -20.29 6.07 1.23
CA LYS A 43 -19.28 5.46 2.11
C LYS A 43 -19.47 5.91 3.56
N ARG A 44 -19.72 7.20 3.80
CA ARG A 44 -19.99 7.75 5.13
C ARG A 44 -21.29 7.22 5.72
N ARG A 45 -22.39 7.27 4.95
CA ARG A 45 -23.71 6.77 5.35
C ARG A 45 -23.67 5.29 5.74
N LEU A 46 -22.99 4.45 4.95
CA LEU A 46 -22.87 3.03 5.26
C LEU A 46 -22.03 2.78 6.50
N ARG A 47 -20.96 3.55 6.73
CA ARG A 47 -20.16 3.45 7.96
C ARG A 47 -20.97 3.82 9.19
N GLU A 48 -21.74 4.90 9.13
CA GLU A 48 -22.65 5.31 10.20
C GLU A 48 -23.71 4.24 10.46
N ALA A 49 -24.32 3.68 9.41
CA ALA A 49 -25.28 2.58 9.55
C ALA A 49 -24.66 1.34 10.21
N VAL A 50 -23.42 1.00 9.88
CA VAL A 50 -22.70 -0.13 10.49
C VAL A 50 -22.44 0.12 11.98
N VAL A 51 -22.02 1.32 12.36
CA VAL A 51 -21.83 1.71 13.77
C VAL A 51 -23.17 1.67 14.52
N ASN A 52 -24.28 2.03 13.86
CA ASN A 52 -25.63 1.98 14.41
C ASN A 52 -26.25 0.57 14.44
N GLY A 53 -25.49 -0.48 14.11
CA GLY A 53 -25.93 -1.87 14.27
C GLY A 53 -26.66 -2.46 13.06
N LEU A 54 -26.38 -1.99 11.83
CA LEU A 54 -26.97 -2.56 10.61
C LEU A 54 -26.83 -4.09 10.50
N ALA A 55 -25.69 -4.65 10.96
CA ALA A 55 -25.44 -6.08 10.99
C ALA A 55 -24.47 -6.42 12.14
N PRO A 56 -24.97 -6.64 13.37
CA PRO A 56 -24.12 -6.85 14.55
C PRO A 56 -23.33 -8.17 14.49
N GLU A 57 -23.87 -9.18 13.81
CA GLU A 57 -23.24 -10.49 13.65
C GLU A 57 -22.18 -10.51 12.52
N ALA A 58 -22.14 -9.48 11.67
CA ALA A 58 -21.27 -9.42 10.52
C ALA A 58 -20.23 -8.30 10.64
N ARG A 59 -18.99 -8.58 10.25
CA ARG A 59 -17.96 -7.55 10.12
C ARG A 59 -18.11 -6.85 8.78
N VAL A 60 -18.86 -5.75 8.78
CA VAL A 60 -19.08 -4.95 7.56
C VAL A 60 -17.94 -3.94 7.38
N ARG A 61 -17.29 -3.98 6.22
CA ARG A 61 -16.19 -3.07 5.87
C ARG A 61 -16.50 -2.33 4.57
N VAL A 62 -16.54 -1.00 4.64
CA VAL A 62 -16.83 -0.14 3.49
C VAL A 62 -15.53 0.45 2.94
N THR A 63 -15.08 -0.10 1.82
CA THR A 63 -13.86 0.31 1.13
C THR A 63 -14.14 0.87 -0.26
N GLN A 64 -13.17 1.61 -0.78
CA GLN A 64 -13.15 2.03 -2.18
C GLN A 64 -12.01 1.35 -2.90
N LEU A 65 -12.15 1.23 -4.22
CA LEU A 65 -11.04 0.84 -5.09
C LEU A 65 -9.99 1.94 -5.10
N VAL A 66 -8.74 1.57 -4.83
CA VAL A 66 -7.58 2.46 -4.84
C VAL A 66 -6.70 2.18 -6.04
N PHE A 67 -6.01 3.21 -6.53
CA PHE A 67 -4.98 3.06 -7.56
C PHE A 67 -3.70 2.51 -6.93
N GLY A 68 -3.00 1.64 -7.67
CA GLY A 68 -1.72 1.07 -7.24
C GLY A 68 -1.80 -0.41 -6.83
N PRO A 69 -0.72 -0.96 -6.26
CA PRO A 69 -0.67 -2.36 -5.86
C PRO A 69 -1.75 -2.65 -4.80
N TYR A 70 -2.42 -3.78 -4.95
CA TYR A 70 -3.48 -4.18 -4.03
C TYR A 70 -2.90 -4.44 -2.64
N SER A 71 -3.43 -3.71 -1.66
CA SER A 71 -3.25 -4.06 -0.26
C SER A 71 -4.64 -4.29 0.37
N PRO A 72 -4.94 -5.50 0.87
CA PRO A 72 -6.25 -5.78 1.46
C PRO A 72 -6.62 -4.82 2.59
N TYR A 73 -5.64 -4.45 3.42
CA TYR A 73 -5.81 -3.48 4.50
C TYR A 73 -4.68 -2.45 4.46
N PRO A 74 -4.97 -1.16 4.70
CA PRO A 74 -3.97 -0.10 4.63
C PRO A 74 -2.86 -0.29 5.68
N VAL A 75 -3.23 -0.78 6.86
CA VAL A 75 -2.33 -0.99 7.99
C VAL A 75 -2.46 -2.43 8.49
N ALA A 76 -1.32 -3.12 8.61
CA ALA A 76 -1.28 -4.49 9.09
C ALA A 76 0.06 -4.83 9.74
N TRP A 77 0.04 -5.81 10.63
CA TRP A 77 1.20 -6.43 11.25
C TRP A 77 1.09 -7.94 11.16
N ARG A 78 2.18 -8.59 10.77
CA ARG A 78 2.28 -10.04 10.74
C ARG A 78 3.02 -10.49 11.98
N VAL A 79 2.31 -11.20 12.84
CA VAL A 79 2.95 -11.96 13.91
C VAL A 79 3.34 -13.31 13.31
N MET A 80 4.60 -13.71 13.49
CA MET A 80 5.13 -14.97 12.98
C MET A 80 5.77 -15.76 14.10
N GLY A 81 5.58 -17.08 14.09
CA GLY A 81 6.14 -17.96 15.10
C GLY A 81 5.81 -19.44 14.82
N PRO A 82 6.50 -20.37 15.49
CA PRO A 82 6.36 -21.80 15.25
C PRO A 82 5.11 -22.42 15.88
N ASP A 83 4.69 -21.99 17.08
CA ASP A 83 3.56 -22.56 17.80
C ASP A 83 2.27 -21.72 17.63
N PRO A 84 1.18 -22.31 17.09
CA PRO A 84 -0.10 -21.62 16.92
C PRO A 84 -0.71 -21.05 18.21
N HIS A 85 -0.52 -21.69 19.37
CA HIS A 85 -1.14 -21.24 20.61
C HIS A 85 -0.53 -19.92 21.09
N ALA A 86 0.79 -19.89 21.26
CA ALA A 86 1.49 -18.65 21.60
C ALA A 86 1.32 -17.57 20.51
N LEU A 87 1.18 -17.96 19.24
CA LEU A 87 0.93 -17.02 18.14
C LEU A 87 -0.41 -16.28 18.30
N LEU A 88 -1.46 -16.99 18.72
CA LEU A 88 -2.78 -16.41 19.00
C LEU A 88 -2.71 -15.42 20.16
N ASP A 89 -2.03 -15.78 21.25
CA ASP A 89 -1.88 -14.90 22.42
C ASP A 89 -1.15 -13.60 22.07
N ILE A 90 -0.06 -13.70 21.30
CA ILE A 90 0.69 -12.52 20.82
C ILE A 90 -0.17 -11.70 19.86
N ALA A 91 -0.89 -12.33 18.94
CA ALA A 91 -1.76 -11.65 18.00
C ALA A 91 -2.90 -10.91 18.71
N GLU A 92 -3.46 -11.46 19.79
CA GLU A 92 -4.50 -10.80 20.58
C GLU A 92 -3.93 -9.59 21.36
N ARG A 93 -2.71 -9.70 21.91
CA ARG A 93 -2.00 -8.53 22.50
C ARG A 93 -1.74 -7.42 21.48
N VAL A 94 -1.33 -7.78 20.26
CA VAL A 94 -1.15 -6.80 19.17
C VAL A 94 -2.50 -6.18 18.81
N LYS A 95 -3.54 -7.01 18.64
CA LYS A 95 -4.90 -6.56 18.33
C LYS A 95 -5.46 -5.61 19.38
N SER A 96 -5.26 -5.87 20.67
CA SER A 96 -5.74 -4.98 21.74
C SER A 96 -5.06 -3.60 21.68
N VAL A 97 -3.76 -3.54 21.38
CA VAL A 97 -3.04 -2.27 21.20
C VAL A 97 -3.59 -1.49 20.00
N LEU A 98 -3.82 -2.18 18.88
CA LEU A 98 -4.38 -1.56 17.68
C LEU A 98 -5.82 -1.08 17.90
N GLN A 99 -6.65 -1.86 18.61
CA GLN A 99 -8.03 -1.50 18.91
C GLN A 99 -8.15 -0.32 19.88
N ALA A 100 -7.21 -0.19 20.81
CA ALA A 100 -7.15 0.94 21.74
C ALA A 100 -6.74 2.27 21.06
N SER A 101 -6.15 2.21 19.87
CA SER A 101 -5.69 3.41 19.17
C SER A 101 -6.83 4.12 18.43
N PRO A 102 -7.02 5.45 18.63
CA PRO A 102 -8.01 6.23 17.89
C PRO A 102 -7.67 6.37 16.40
N LEU A 103 -6.46 6.00 15.99
CA LEU A 103 -6.00 6.07 14.59
C LEU A 103 -6.52 4.91 13.73
N MET A 104 -7.01 3.85 14.38
CA MET A 104 -7.42 2.60 13.72
C MET A 104 -8.92 2.38 13.82
N ARG A 105 -9.45 1.62 12.86
CA ARG A 105 -10.84 1.17 12.80
C ARG A 105 -10.85 -0.29 12.34
N THR A 106 -11.96 -0.98 12.62
CA THR A 106 -12.26 -2.32 12.06
C THR A 106 -11.11 -3.32 12.20
N VAL A 107 -10.37 -3.24 13.31
CA VAL A 107 -9.19 -4.10 13.56
C VAL A 107 -9.65 -5.55 13.71
N ASN A 108 -9.04 -6.44 12.92
CA ASN A 108 -9.31 -7.87 12.93
C ASN A 108 -8.07 -8.71 12.67
N THR A 109 -8.23 -10.03 12.78
CA THR A 109 -7.23 -11.04 12.41
C THR A 109 -7.65 -11.77 11.15
N ASP A 110 -6.69 -12.42 10.49
CA ASP A 110 -6.92 -13.25 9.31
C ASP A 110 -7.30 -14.71 9.62
N TRP A 111 -7.04 -15.22 10.83
CA TRP A 111 -7.38 -16.60 11.23
C TRP A 111 -8.85 -16.81 11.63
N GLY A 112 -9.67 -15.77 11.67
CA GLY A 112 -11.09 -15.91 11.99
C GLY A 112 -11.34 -16.42 13.41
N SER A 113 -12.54 -16.94 13.64
CA SER A 113 -12.89 -17.60 14.91
C SER A 113 -12.74 -19.11 14.77
N ARG A 114 -12.41 -19.79 15.87
CA ARG A 114 -12.43 -21.26 15.90
C ARG A 114 -13.83 -21.77 15.60
N VAL A 115 -13.89 -22.87 14.86
CA VAL A 115 -15.13 -23.54 14.48
C VAL A 115 -15.24 -24.88 15.18
N PRO A 116 -16.44 -25.29 15.59
CA PRO A 116 -16.64 -26.63 16.14
C PRO A 116 -16.48 -27.66 15.03
N VAL A 117 -15.55 -28.59 15.22
CA VAL A 117 -15.29 -29.72 14.34
C VAL A 117 -15.57 -31.00 15.10
N MET A 118 -16.28 -31.92 14.45
CA MET A 118 -16.48 -33.26 14.98
C MET A 118 -15.23 -34.10 14.71
N HIS A 119 -14.58 -34.55 15.78
CA HIS A 119 -13.40 -35.39 15.75
C HIS A 119 -13.76 -36.81 16.19
N PHE A 120 -13.49 -37.79 15.34
CA PHE A 120 -13.66 -39.20 15.68
C PHE A 120 -12.31 -39.82 16.02
N SER A 121 -12.15 -40.25 17.28
CA SER A 121 -10.93 -40.93 17.74
C SER A 121 -11.13 -42.44 17.73
N PHE A 122 -10.35 -43.13 16.90
CA PHE A 122 -10.38 -44.59 16.82
C PHE A 122 -9.81 -45.24 18.08
N ASN A 123 -10.49 -46.26 18.59
CA ASN A 123 -9.89 -47.22 19.50
C ASN A 123 -9.32 -48.37 18.67
N GLN A 124 -7.99 -48.42 18.55
CA GLN A 124 -7.33 -49.33 17.61
C GLN A 124 -7.53 -50.81 17.94
N ASP A 125 -7.62 -51.14 19.23
CA ASP A 125 -7.86 -52.52 19.69
C ASP A 125 -9.27 -52.99 19.30
N ARG A 126 -10.29 -52.15 19.53
CA ARG A 126 -11.69 -52.46 19.16
C ARG A 126 -11.88 -52.51 17.65
N LEU A 127 -11.19 -51.63 16.93
CA LEU A 127 -11.22 -51.58 15.47
C LEU A 127 -10.65 -52.85 14.84
N GLN A 128 -9.51 -53.35 15.36
CA GLN A 128 -8.92 -54.63 14.91
C GLN A 128 -9.79 -55.83 15.28
N ALA A 129 -10.30 -55.90 16.52
CA ALA A 129 -11.20 -56.97 16.96
C ALA A 129 -12.48 -57.05 16.11
N SER A 130 -12.93 -55.91 15.59
CA SER A 130 -14.10 -55.80 14.71
C SER A 130 -13.79 -56.09 13.23
N GLY A 131 -12.56 -56.49 12.89
CA GLY A 131 -12.15 -56.77 11.51
C GLY A 131 -12.17 -55.55 10.58
N LEU A 132 -12.00 -54.35 11.13
CA LEU A 132 -11.95 -53.08 10.40
C LEU A 132 -10.51 -52.54 10.38
N SER A 133 -10.18 -51.72 9.37
CA SER A 133 -8.93 -50.96 9.30
C SER A 133 -9.25 -49.46 9.31
N SER A 134 -8.34 -48.63 9.79
CA SER A 134 -8.56 -47.17 9.82
C SER A 134 -8.86 -46.62 8.41
N GLN A 135 -8.27 -47.22 7.37
CA GLN A 135 -8.54 -46.88 5.98
C GLN A 135 -9.93 -47.33 5.53
N SER A 136 -10.38 -48.54 5.89
CA SER A 136 -11.72 -49.02 5.51
C SER A 136 -12.82 -48.20 6.18
N VAL A 137 -12.60 -47.82 7.44
CA VAL A 137 -13.51 -46.93 8.16
C VAL A 137 -13.54 -45.54 7.52
N ALA A 138 -12.38 -44.95 7.20
CA ALA A 138 -12.32 -43.63 6.56
C ALA A 138 -13.05 -43.61 5.20
N GLN A 139 -12.89 -44.65 4.38
CA GLN A 139 -13.57 -44.76 3.07
C GLN A 139 -15.09 -44.92 3.23
N GLN A 140 -15.54 -45.75 4.16
CA GLN A 140 -16.97 -45.93 4.43
C GLN A 140 -17.59 -44.65 4.99
N LEU A 141 -16.93 -43.96 5.92
CA LEU A 141 -17.40 -42.67 6.44
C LEU A 141 -17.42 -41.59 5.35
N GLN A 142 -16.43 -41.56 4.46
CA GLN A 142 -16.43 -40.66 3.31
C GLN A 142 -17.65 -40.90 2.41
N PHE A 143 -17.98 -42.16 2.12
CA PHE A 143 -19.19 -42.53 1.35
C PHE A 143 -20.48 -42.09 2.07
N LEU A 144 -20.58 -42.30 3.38
CA LEU A 144 -21.77 -41.95 4.14
C LEU A 144 -21.97 -40.43 4.28
N LEU A 145 -20.91 -39.65 4.45
CA LEU A 145 -20.97 -38.20 4.74
C LEU A 145 -20.92 -37.33 3.47
N SER A 146 -19.78 -37.37 2.77
CA SER A 146 -19.46 -36.49 1.64
C SER A 146 -19.77 -37.13 0.29
N GLY A 147 -19.85 -38.45 0.25
CA GLY A 147 -19.92 -39.26 -0.95
C GLY A 147 -18.55 -39.56 -1.55
N ILE A 148 -18.52 -40.58 -2.41
CA ILE A 148 -17.35 -40.94 -3.22
C ILE A 148 -17.71 -40.84 -4.71
N PRO A 149 -16.79 -40.37 -5.57
CA PRO A 149 -17.01 -40.40 -7.01
C PRO A 149 -17.04 -41.86 -7.47
N ILE A 150 -18.16 -42.29 -8.07
CA ILE A 150 -18.32 -43.65 -8.62
C ILE A 150 -17.83 -43.68 -10.07
N THR A 151 -18.26 -42.71 -10.86
CA THR A 151 -17.96 -42.63 -12.29
C THR A 151 -18.06 -41.20 -12.78
N THR A 152 -17.66 -40.95 -14.03
CA THR A 152 -17.86 -39.69 -14.73
C THR A 152 -18.78 -39.92 -15.91
N VAL A 153 -19.80 -39.08 -16.04
CA VAL A 153 -20.69 -39.08 -17.20
C VAL A 153 -20.29 -37.91 -18.07
N ARG A 154 -20.08 -38.17 -19.36
CA ARG A 154 -19.79 -37.13 -20.35
C ARG A 154 -21.07 -36.76 -21.08
N GLU A 155 -21.41 -35.49 -21.01
CA GLU A 155 -22.52 -34.89 -21.73
C GLU A 155 -21.95 -33.81 -22.66
N ASP A 156 -21.95 -34.12 -23.96
CA ASP A 156 -21.30 -33.31 -25.01
C ASP A 156 -19.82 -33.01 -24.67
N ILE A 157 -19.45 -31.75 -24.48
CA ILE A 157 -18.09 -31.32 -24.13
C ILE A 157 -17.84 -31.23 -22.61
N ARG A 158 -18.81 -31.61 -21.76
CA ARG A 158 -18.72 -31.51 -20.29
C ARG A 158 -18.61 -32.90 -19.67
N ALA A 159 -17.74 -33.03 -18.67
CA ALA A 159 -17.68 -34.21 -17.82
C ALA A 159 -18.23 -33.87 -16.43
N VAL A 160 -19.20 -34.65 -15.96
CA VAL A 160 -19.82 -34.48 -14.64
C VAL A 160 -19.51 -35.72 -13.79
N GLN A 161 -19.03 -35.52 -12.56
CA GLN A 161 -18.79 -36.62 -11.63
C GLN A 161 -20.12 -37.10 -11.03
N VAL A 162 -20.36 -38.40 -11.08
CA VAL A 162 -21.46 -39.07 -10.38
C VAL A 162 -20.96 -39.49 -9.01
N ILE A 163 -21.54 -38.89 -7.96
CA ILE A 163 -21.15 -39.13 -6.57
C ILE A 163 -22.18 -40.06 -5.92
N GLY A 164 -21.71 -41.21 -5.45
CA GLY A 164 -22.49 -42.10 -4.59
C GLY A 164 -22.38 -41.65 -3.15
N ARG A 165 -23.52 -41.52 -2.46
CA ARG A 165 -23.57 -41.13 -1.05
C ARG A 165 -24.78 -41.73 -0.35
N ALA A 166 -24.74 -41.80 0.98
CA ALA A 166 -25.90 -42.21 1.76
C ALA A 166 -27.12 -41.29 1.52
N ALA A 167 -28.31 -41.89 1.51
CA ALA A 167 -29.57 -41.16 1.38
C ALA A 167 -30.03 -40.58 2.73
N GLY A 168 -30.76 -39.46 2.67
CA GLY A 168 -31.40 -38.84 3.83
C GLY A 168 -30.55 -37.83 4.60
N ASP A 169 -31.15 -37.27 5.64
CA ASP A 169 -30.61 -36.18 6.46
C ASP A 169 -29.79 -36.66 7.65
N ILE A 170 -29.70 -37.98 7.86
CA ILE A 170 -28.97 -38.64 8.96
C ILE A 170 -27.49 -38.21 8.99
N ARG A 171 -26.91 -37.84 7.84
CA ARG A 171 -25.53 -37.33 7.70
C ARG A 171 -25.31 -35.88 8.12
N LEU A 172 -26.39 -35.11 8.28
CA LEU A 172 -26.33 -33.70 8.68
C LEU A 172 -26.52 -33.53 10.19
N ASP A 173 -26.89 -34.61 10.89
CA ASP A 173 -27.20 -34.61 12.32
C ASP A 173 -26.03 -35.22 13.11
N PRO A 174 -25.23 -34.41 13.81
CA PRO A 174 -24.12 -34.86 14.65
C PRO A 174 -24.47 -36.00 15.60
N ALA A 175 -25.68 -36.00 16.17
CA ALA A 175 -26.09 -37.00 17.15
C ALA A 175 -26.26 -38.40 16.52
N LYS A 176 -26.58 -38.46 15.22
CA LYS A 176 -26.84 -39.71 14.51
C LYS A 176 -25.61 -40.31 13.83
N ILE A 177 -24.52 -39.55 13.73
CA ILE A 177 -23.26 -40.03 13.14
C ILE A 177 -22.66 -41.18 13.97
N ALA A 178 -22.81 -41.15 15.29
CA ALA A 178 -22.34 -42.20 16.18
C ALA A 178 -23.02 -43.57 15.95
N ASP A 179 -24.21 -43.57 15.35
CA ASP A 179 -24.99 -44.77 15.04
C ASP A 179 -24.70 -45.32 13.63
N PHE A 180 -23.76 -44.71 12.90
CA PHE A 180 -23.40 -45.17 11.57
C PHE A 180 -22.88 -46.59 11.63
N THR A 181 -23.51 -47.46 10.84
CA THR A 181 -23.12 -48.86 10.77
C THR A 181 -22.09 -49.04 9.67
N LEU A 182 -20.91 -49.53 10.06
CA LEU A 182 -19.84 -49.91 9.16
C LEU A 182 -19.86 -51.42 8.94
N VAL A 183 -19.37 -51.85 7.78
CA VAL A 183 -19.25 -53.26 7.43
C VAL A 183 -17.80 -53.70 7.58
N GLY A 184 -17.56 -54.65 8.48
CA GLY A 184 -16.25 -55.27 8.69
C GLY A 184 -15.90 -56.28 7.60
N SER A 185 -14.65 -56.75 7.59
CA SER A 185 -14.13 -57.66 6.55
C SER A 185 -14.90 -59.00 6.43
N GLY A 186 -15.52 -59.46 7.52
CA GLY A 186 -16.36 -60.66 7.55
C GLY A 186 -17.85 -60.40 7.32
N GLY A 187 -18.24 -59.18 6.91
CA GLY A 187 -19.64 -58.80 6.68
C GLY A 187 -20.41 -58.39 7.95
N GLN A 188 -19.76 -58.42 9.12
CA GLN A 188 -20.33 -57.93 10.37
C GLN A 188 -20.68 -56.45 10.31
N ARG A 189 -21.83 -56.09 10.89
CA ARG A 189 -22.30 -54.72 11.01
C ARG A 189 -21.88 -54.16 12.36
N VAL A 190 -21.02 -53.16 12.36
CA VAL A 190 -20.43 -52.60 13.57
C VAL A 190 -20.77 -51.12 13.64
N PRO A 191 -21.49 -50.66 14.68
CA PRO A 191 -21.80 -49.24 14.84
C PRO A 191 -20.52 -48.45 15.17
N LEU A 192 -20.48 -47.20 14.71
CA LEU A 192 -19.33 -46.31 14.86
C LEU A 192 -18.96 -46.11 16.35
N SER A 193 -19.96 -46.02 17.23
CA SER A 193 -19.80 -45.91 18.69
C SER A 193 -19.06 -47.09 19.34
N GLN A 194 -19.00 -48.26 18.71
CA GLN A 194 -18.24 -49.41 19.25
C GLN A 194 -16.75 -49.34 18.94
N ILE A 195 -16.34 -48.63 17.89
CA ILE A 195 -14.95 -48.61 17.41
C ILE A 195 -14.20 -47.32 17.76
N GLY A 196 -14.86 -46.35 18.40
CA GLY A 196 -14.22 -45.11 18.81
C GLY A 196 -15.21 -44.12 19.41
N ASP A 197 -14.68 -42.96 19.78
CA ASP A 197 -15.40 -41.89 20.46
C ASP A 197 -15.54 -40.68 19.54
N VAL A 198 -16.74 -40.09 19.53
CA VAL A 198 -17.03 -38.83 18.83
C VAL A 198 -16.91 -37.69 19.82
N SER A 199 -16.05 -36.70 19.55
CA SER A 199 -15.88 -35.51 20.38
C SER A 199 -15.97 -34.25 19.52
N ILE A 200 -16.57 -33.18 20.04
CA ILE A 200 -16.57 -31.87 19.38
C ILE A 200 -15.37 -31.09 19.90
N ARG A 201 -14.49 -30.65 19.00
CA ARG A 201 -13.31 -29.86 19.31
C ARG A 201 -13.34 -28.55 18.54
N MET A 202 -12.88 -27.48 19.16
CA MET A 202 -12.75 -26.18 18.50
C MET A 202 -11.40 -26.14 17.77
N GLU A 203 -11.45 -25.98 16.45
CA GLU A 203 -10.25 -25.95 15.60
C GLU A 203 -10.18 -24.64 14.81
N ASP A 204 -8.95 -24.24 14.45
CA ASP A 204 -8.72 -23.08 13.59
C ASP A 204 -8.93 -23.50 12.12
N PRO A 205 -9.98 -22.99 11.43
CA PRO A 205 -10.34 -23.46 10.09
C PRO A 205 -9.32 -23.05 9.01
N LEU A 206 -8.48 -22.05 9.30
CA LEU A 206 -7.56 -21.47 8.36
C LEU A 206 -6.18 -21.25 9.01
N LEU A 207 -5.19 -21.98 8.52
CA LEU A 207 -3.79 -21.81 8.90
C LEU A 207 -3.03 -21.09 7.79
N ARG A 208 -2.63 -19.84 8.05
CA ARG A 208 -1.79 -19.08 7.11
C ARG A 208 -0.32 -19.31 7.42
N ARG A 209 0.48 -19.47 6.37
CA ARG A 209 1.93 -19.57 6.45
C ARG A 209 2.58 -18.62 5.44
N ARG A 210 3.72 -18.06 5.81
CA ARG A 210 4.60 -17.29 4.92
C ARG A 210 6.03 -17.77 5.13
N ASP A 211 6.72 -18.05 4.03
CA ASP A 211 8.09 -18.58 4.06
C ASP A 211 8.22 -19.76 5.03
N ARG A 212 7.25 -20.69 4.94
CA ARG A 212 7.10 -21.89 5.79
C ARG A 212 6.85 -21.63 7.29
N THR A 213 6.76 -20.38 7.73
CA THR A 213 6.44 -20.01 9.12
C THR A 213 4.94 -19.75 9.28
N PRO A 214 4.24 -20.28 10.29
CA PRO A 214 2.88 -19.86 10.63
C PRO A 214 2.81 -18.35 10.92
N ILE A 215 1.75 -17.71 10.43
CA ILE A 215 1.53 -16.27 10.60
C ILE A 215 0.09 -15.98 11.00
N ILE A 216 -0.10 -14.96 11.85
CA ILE A 216 -1.37 -14.29 12.06
C ILE A 216 -1.19 -12.82 11.70
N THR A 217 -2.00 -12.34 10.77
CA THR A 217 -1.99 -10.94 10.35
C THR A 217 -3.05 -10.17 11.10
N VAL A 218 -2.62 -9.27 11.99
CA VAL A 218 -3.50 -8.29 12.64
C VAL A 218 -3.58 -7.06 11.73
N ARG A 219 -4.78 -6.68 11.31
CA ARG A 219 -4.98 -5.70 10.25
C ARG A 219 -6.21 -4.84 10.52
N GLY A 220 -6.24 -3.63 9.99
CA GLY A 220 -7.36 -2.72 10.18
C GLY A 220 -7.36 -1.56 9.18
N ASP A 221 -8.46 -0.82 9.19
CA ASP A 221 -8.56 0.42 8.43
C ASP A 221 -8.04 1.60 9.25
N VAL A 222 -7.62 2.65 8.57
CA VAL A 222 -7.24 3.92 9.22
C VAL A 222 -8.47 4.79 9.46
N ALA A 223 -8.40 5.66 10.47
CA ALA A 223 -9.34 6.75 10.66
C ALA A 223 -9.33 7.71 9.45
N GLU A 224 -10.33 8.59 9.36
CA GLU A 224 -10.45 9.49 8.21
C GLU A 224 -9.31 10.50 8.16
N ASN A 225 -8.92 10.89 6.94
CA ASN A 225 -7.88 11.87 6.64
C ASN A 225 -6.46 11.51 7.13
N LEU A 226 -6.23 10.28 7.59
CA LEU A 226 -4.91 9.80 7.97
C LEU A 226 -4.25 9.01 6.84
N GLN A 227 -2.93 9.14 6.72
CA GLN A 227 -2.14 8.33 5.78
C GLN A 227 -1.72 7.02 6.43
N PRO A 228 -1.87 5.87 5.74
CA PRO A 228 -1.49 4.56 6.29
C PRO A 228 -0.02 4.43 6.75
N PRO A 229 0.98 4.99 6.05
CA PRO A 229 2.37 4.97 6.53
C PRO A 229 2.55 5.73 7.85
N ASP A 230 1.89 6.87 8.03
CA ASP A 230 1.99 7.68 9.24
C ASP A 230 1.37 6.93 10.44
N VAL A 231 0.20 6.32 10.23
CA VAL A 231 -0.47 5.50 11.27
C VAL A 231 0.37 4.28 11.64
N SER A 232 0.91 3.56 10.64
CA SER A 232 1.82 2.42 10.89
C SER A 232 3.04 2.84 11.72
N THR A 233 3.63 4.00 11.42
CA THR A 233 4.80 4.54 12.12
C THR A 233 4.46 4.98 13.54
N ALA A 234 3.33 5.68 13.73
CA ALA A 234 2.85 6.08 15.05
C ALA A 234 2.56 4.87 15.96
N LEU A 235 2.06 3.78 15.37
CA LEU A 235 1.76 2.52 16.07
C LEU A 235 2.99 1.65 16.38
N MET A 236 4.17 1.94 15.82
CA MET A 236 5.42 1.28 16.22
C MET A 236 5.72 1.48 17.70
N LYS A 237 5.59 2.73 18.19
CA LYS A 237 5.92 3.07 19.58
C LYS A 237 5.12 2.26 20.62
N PRO A 238 3.78 2.15 20.55
CA PRO A 238 3.03 1.33 21.49
C PRO A 238 3.19 -0.18 21.27
N LEU A 239 3.61 -0.63 20.07
CA LEU A 239 3.91 -2.04 19.81
C LEU A 239 5.30 -2.46 20.28
N GLN A 240 6.25 -1.52 20.42
CA GLN A 240 7.63 -1.80 20.78
C GLN A 240 7.78 -2.64 22.06
N PRO A 241 7.06 -2.37 23.18
CA PRO A 241 7.13 -3.23 24.36
C PRO A 241 6.70 -4.68 24.12
N ILE A 242 5.75 -4.91 23.19
CA ILE A 242 5.35 -6.27 22.81
C ILE A 242 6.48 -6.93 22.03
N ILE A 243 7.05 -6.21 21.05
CA ILE A 243 8.16 -6.67 20.20
C ILE A 243 9.37 -7.06 21.05
N ASP A 244 9.72 -6.25 22.04
CA ASP A 244 10.86 -6.49 22.93
C ASP A 244 10.61 -7.69 23.88
N SER A 245 9.34 -7.97 24.20
CA SER A 245 8.92 -9.10 25.06
C SER A 245 8.71 -10.43 24.32
N LEU A 246 9.00 -10.48 23.01
CA LEU A 246 8.73 -11.68 22.21
C LEU A 246 9.67 -12.83 22.60
N PRO A 247 9.14 -14.07 22.73
CA PRO A 247 9.98 -15.25 22.91
C PRO A 247 10.89 -15.48 21.69
N PRO A 248 12.03 -16.20 21.86
CA PRO A 248 12.88 -16.58 20.74
C PRO A 248 12.10 -17.34 19.66
N GLY A 249 12.35 -16.99 18.40
CA GLY A 249 11.66 -17.60 17.24
C GLY A 249 10.36 -16.90 16.83
N TYR A 250 9.90 -15.90 17.60
CA TYR A 250 8.78 -15.03 17.22
C TYR A 250 9.28 -13.71 16.64
N ARG A 251 8.55 -13.18 15.67
CA ARG A 251 8.83 -11.86 15.09
C ARG A 251 7.54 -11.18 14.68
N ILE A 252 7.53 -9.86 14.77
CA ILE A 252 6.44 -9.02 14.27
C ILE A 252 7.00 -8.19 13.12
N GLU A 253 6.38 -8.31 11.95
CA GLU A 253 6.75 -7.55 10.75
C GLU A 253 5.62 -6.62 10.34
N THR A 254 5.98 -5.43 9.84
CA THR A 254 5.01 -4.51 9.25
C THR A 254 4.51 -5.03 7.91
N ALA A 255 3.24 -4.75 7.63
CA ALA A 255 2.54 -5.14 6.43
C ALA A 255 1.61 -4.01 5.97
N GLY A 256 0.97 -4.19 4.82
CA GLY A 256 0.08 -3.19 4.27
C GLY A 256 0.83 -2.16 3.42
N SER A 257 0.32 -0.93 3.39
CA SER A 257 0.85 0.12 2.50
C SER A 257 2.28 0.55 2.82
N ILE A 258 2.72 0.43 4.08
CA ILE A 258 4.09 0.80 4.49
C ILE A 258 5.14 -0.16 3.91
N GLU A 259 4.82 -1.47 3.83
CA GLU A 259 5.70 -2.47 3.22
C GLU A 259 5.88 -2.20 1.72
N GLU A 260 4.79 -1.95 1.01
CA GLU A 260 4.81 -1.66 -0.42
C GLU A 260 5.53 -0.34 -0.73
N SER A 261 5.30 0.69 0.08
CA SER A 261 6.05 1.96 -0.02
C SER A 261 7.54 1.75 0.23
N GLY A 262 7.90 0.97 1.24
CA GLY A 262 9.29 0.64 1.56
C GLY A 262 9.98 -0.21 0.49
N LYS A 263 9.26 -1.10 -0.20
CA LYS A 263 9.78 -1.83 -1.38
C LYS A 263 10.05 -0.89 -2.54
N ALA A 264 9.10 0.00 -2.85
CA ALA A 264 9.27 0.99 -3.91
C ALA A 264 10.48 1.91 -3.64
N THR A 265 10.60 2.45 -2.43
CA THR A 265 11.75 3.29 -2.04
C THR A 265 13.06 2.52 -2.12
N ARG A 266 13.14 1.29 -1.59
CA ARG A 266 14.36 0.46 -1.68
C ARG A 266 14.77 0.16 -3.12
N ALA A 267 13.82 -0.01 -4.03
CA ALA A 267 14.10 -0.20 -5.45
C ALA A 267 14.64 1.08 -6.13
N MET A 268 14.24 2.26 -5.66
CA MET A 268 14.67 3.55 -6.22
C MET A 268 16.03 4.04 -5.69
N VAL A 269 16.34 3.78 -4.41
CA VAL A 269 17.61 4.20 -3.76
C VAL A 269 18.87 3.90 -4.60
N PRO A 270 19.07 2.71 -5.20
CA PRO A 270 20.26 2.45 -6.01
C PRO A 270 20.30 3.24 -7.33
N LEU A 271 19.16 3.73 -7.81
CA LEU A 271 19.06 4.50 -9.05
C LEU A 271 19.41 5.98 -8.86
N PHE A 272 19.18 6.55 -7.67
CA PHE A 272 19.43 7.97 -7.42
C PHE A 272 20.90 8.39 -7.64
N PRO A 273 21.91 7.67 -7.14
CA PRO A 273 23.31 8.03 -7.40
C PRO A 273 23.65 8.05 -8.89
N ILE A 274 23.13 7.08 -9.66
CA ILE A 274 23.34 7.00 -11.12
C ILE A 274 22.69 8.19 -11.82
N MET A 275 21.45 8.53 -11.47
CA MET A 275 20.75 9.68 -12.01
C MET A 275 21.44 11.00 -11.67
N ILE A 276 21.91 11.16 -10.43
CA ILE A 276 22.64 12.35 -9.99
C ILE A 276 23.96 12.45 -10.76
N ALA A 277 24.72 11.36 -10.87
CA ALA A 277 25.98 11.34 -11.62
C ALA A 277 25.76 11.73 -13.10
N LEU A 278 24.73 11.19 -13.75
CA LEU A 278 24.39 11.53 -15.13
C LEU A 278 23.96 13.00 -15.27
N THR A 279 23.19 13.51 -14.31
CA THR A 279 22.76 14.91 -14.29
C THR A 279 23.96 15.85 -14.11
N LEU A 280 24.86 15.55 -13.18
CA LEU A 280 26.10 16.30 -12.96
C LEU A 280 26.99 16.24 -14.19
N LEU A 281 27.10 15.08 -14.85
CA LEU A 281 27.84 14.91 -16.11
C LEU A 281 27.31 15.82 -17.22
N ILE A 282 25.99 15.90 -17.40
CA ILE A 282 25.38 16.79 -18.40
C ILE A 282 25.65 18.26 -18.05
N ILE A 283 25.52 18.64 -16.78
CA ILE A 283 25.76 20.02 -16.34
C ILE A 283 27.23 20.43 -16.53
N ILE A 284 28.19 19.56 -16.17
CA ILE A 284 29.61 19.88 -16.33
C ILE A 284 30.02 19.98 -17.80
N LEU A 285 29.47 19.13 -18.68
CA LEU A 285 29.73 19.21 -20.12
C LEU A 285 29.20 20.52 -20.71
N GLN A 286 28.06 20.99 -20.22
CA GLN A 286 27.42 22.22 -20.69
C GLN A 286 28.11 23.50 -20.18
N VAL A 287 28.43 23.57 -18.89
CA VAL A 287 28.96 24.80 -18.27
C VAL A 287 30.48 24.83 -18.20
N ARG A 288 31.15 23.67 -18.33
CA ARG A 288 32.61 23.50 -18.29
C ARG A 288 33.29 24.10 -17.06
N SER A 289 32.56 24.22 -15.94
CA SER A 289 33.04 24.76 -14.67
C SER A 289 32.45 24.00 -13.50
N LEU A 290 33.29 23.47 -12.62
CA LEU A 290 32.88 22.73 -11.41
C LEU A 290 32.09 23.62 -10.45
N SER A 291 32.53 24.86 -10.25
CA SER A 291 31.85 25.82 -9.38
C SER A 291 30.43 26.12 -9.86
N ALA A 292 30.27 26.34 -11.17
CA ALA A 292 28.96 26.61 -11.74
C ALA A 292 28.07 25.35 -11.77
N MET A 293 28.64 24.16 -11.97
CA MET A 293 27.91 22.90 -11.86
C MET A 293 27.32 22.70 -10.46
N VAL A 294 28.12 22.88 -9.41
CA VAL A 294 27.68 22.76 -8.01
C VAL A 294 26.59 23.80 -7.72
N MET A 295 26.75 25.02 -8.22
CA MET A 295 25.76 26.08 -8.07
C MET A 295 24.42 25.73 -8.74
N VAL A 296 24.43 25.24 -9.98
CA VAL A 296 23.22 24.76 -10.68
C VAL A 296 22.56 23.64 -9.88
N PHE A 297 23.33 22.64 -9.44
CA PHE A 297 22.80 21.52 -8.69
C PHE A 297 22.19 21.95 -7.34
N LEU A 298 22.80 22.90 -6.64
CA LEU A 298 22.27 23.47 -5.40
C LEU A 298 20.95 24.23 -5.57
N THR A 299 20.57 24.61 -6.80
CA THR A 299 19.25 25.20 -7.04
C THR A 299 18.11 24.19 -7.05
N ALA A 300 18.39 22.89 -7.25
CA ALA A 300 17.36 21.86 -7.25
C ALA A 300 16.61 21.74 -5.90
N PRO A 301 17.28 21.66 -4.74
CA PRO A 301 16.62 21.64 -3.43
C PRO A 301 15.83 22.91 -3.10
N LEU A 302 16.17 24.07 -3.69
CA LEU A 302 15.47 25.34 -3.39
C LEU A 302 14.00 25.30 -3.80
N GLY A 303 13.62 24.44 -4.76
CA GLY A 303 12.23 24.21 -5.11
C GLY A 303 11.37 23.74 -3.94
N LEU A 304 11.95 23.05 -2.95
CA LEU A 304 11.25 22.60 -1.74
C LEU A 304 10.63 23.76 -0.95
N ILE A 305 11.23 24.95 -1.00
CA ILE A 305 10.72 26.15 -0.33
C ILE A 305 9.34 26.54 -0.86
N GLY A 306 9.06 26.28 -2.15
CA GLY A 306 7.73 26.47 -2.73
C GLY A 306 6.80 25.27 -2.56
N VAL A 307 7.36 24.06 -2.67
CA VAL A 307 6.59 22.80 -2.59
C VAL A 307 5.98 22.59 -1.21
N VAL A 308 6.79 22.68 -0.14
CA VAL A 308 6.37 22.30 1.21
C VAL A 308 5.20 23.18 1.71
N PRO A 309 5.27 24.53 1.64
CA PRO A 309 4.13 25.36 2.05
C PRO A 309 2.88 25.11 1.22
N THR A 310 3.02 24.83 -0.08
CA THR A 310 1.88 24.56 -0.96
C THR A 310 1.21 23.24 -0.59
N LEU A 311 1.96 22.17 -0.38
CA LEU A 311 1.38 20.88 0.04
C LEU A 311 0.69 20.99 1.41
N LEU A 312 1.28 21.75 2.35
CA LEU A 312 0.68 21.99 3.66
C LEU A 312 -0.60 22.83 3.56
N LEU A 313 -0.60 23.90 2.76
CA LEU A 313 -1.75 24.79 2.59
C LEU A 313 -2.95 24.07 1.96
N PHE A 314 -2.70 23.18 1.00
CA PHE A 314 -3.75 22.43 0.30
C PHE A 314 -3.98 21.02 0.89
N ASN A 315 -3.37 20.72 2.04
CA ASN A 315 -3.46 19.44 2.76
C ASN A 315 -3.25 18.21 1.85
N GLN A 316 -2.24 18.29 0.99
CA GLN A 316 -1.92 17.24 0.02
C GLN A 316 -0.90 16.26 0.59
N PRO A 317 -1.11 14.93 0.44
CA PRO A 317 -0.18 13.95 0.97
C PRO A 317 1.12 13.89 0.18
N PHE A 318 2.25 13.71 0.85
CA PHE A 318 3.52 13.49 0.18
C PHE A 318 3.64 12.03 -0.29
N GLY A 319 3.29 11.77 -1.55
CA GLY A 319 3.35 10.45 -2.17
C GLY A 319 4.30 10.37 -3.37
N ILE A 320 4.26 9.24 -4.08
CA ILE A 320 5.09 9.02 -5.28
C ILE A 320 4.86 10.08 -6.37
N ASN A 321 3.62 10.57 -6.51
CA ASN A 321 3.28 11.62 -7.47
C ASN A 321 3.90 12.96 -7.09
N ALA A 322 4.00 13.27 -5.79
CA ALA A 322 4.72 14.44 -5.30
C ALA A 322 6.23 14.32 -5.59
N LEU A 323 6.81 13.13 -5.39
CA LEU A 323 8.23 12.86 -5.66
C LEU A 323 8.57 13.02 -7.13
N VAL A 324 7.75 12.49 -8.04
CA VAL A 324 7.90 12.70 -9.49
C VAL A 324 7.81 14.18 -9.84
N GLY A 325 6.85 14.90 -9.24
CA GLY A 325 6.74 16.36 -9.39
C GLY A 325 7.99 17.10 -8.91
N LEU A 326 8.60 16.67 -7.80
CA LEU A 326 9.83 17.27 -7.26
C LEU A 326 11.04 17.03 -8.17
N ILE A 327 11.16 15.83 -8.75
CA ILE A 327 12.22 15.51 -9.73
C ILE A 327 12.06 16.36 -10.99
N ALA A 328 10.83 16.47 -11.52
CA ALA A 328 10.55 17.31 -12.67
C ALA A 328 10.82 18.80 -12.37
N LEU A 329 10.41 19.28 -11.20
CA LEU A 329 10.67 20.64 -10.74
C LEU A 329 12.18 20.93 -10.67
N SER A 330 12.95 20.03 -10.07
CA SER A 330 14.40 20.13 -9.99
C SER A 330 15.02 20.37 -11.37
N GLY A 331 14.60 19.60 -12.38
CA GLY A 331 15.04 19.80 -13.76
C GLY A 331 14.69 21.18 -14.34
N ILE A 332 13.47 21.67 -14.10
CA ILE A 332 13.03 23.00 -14.55
C ILE A 332 13.90 24.10 -13.91
N LEU A 333 14.15 24.02 -12.60
CA LEU A 333 14.96 24.99 -11.88
C LEU A 333 16.42 24.96 -12.35
N MET A 334 17.02 23.78 -12.45
CA MET A 334 18.40 23.63 -12.96
C MET A 334 18.55 24.20 -14.37
N ARG A 335 17.57 23.97 -15.26
CA ARG A 335 17.57 24.53 -16.61
C ARG A 335 17.55 26.07 -16.57
N ASN A 336 16.68 26.67 -15.77
CA ASN A 336 16.59 28.12 -15.66
C ASN A 336 17.89 28.74 -15.11
N THR A 337 18.49 28.10 -14.10
CA THR A 337 19.79 28.49 -13.54
C THR A 337 20.91 28.41 -14.57
N LEU A 338 20.97 27.31 -15.34
CA LEU A 338 21.99 27.10 -16.37
C LEU A 338 21.91 28.16 -17.48
N ILE A 339 20.69 28.51 -17.89
CA ILE A 339 20.42 29.55 -18.88
C ILE A 339 20.82 30.94 -18.36
N LEU A 340 20.61 31.23 -17.08
CA LEU A 340 21.05 32.50 -16.45
C LEU A 340 22.58 32.59 -16.41
N ILE A 341 23.26 31.53 -15.94
CA ILE A 341 24.74 31.50 -15.89
C ILE A 341 25.34 31.67 -17.30
N GLY A 342 24.77 31.00 -18.30
CA GLY A 342 25.18 31.17 -19.69
C GLY A 342 25.03 32.62 -20.18
N GLN A 343 23.94 33.30 -19.78
CA GLN A 343 23.74 34.72 -20.12
C GLN A 343 24.76 35.63 -19.42
N ILE A 344 25.07 35.37 -18.15
CA ILE A 344 26.10 36.13 -17.42
C ILE A 344 27.44 36.00 -18.13
N HIS A 345 27.82 34.79 -18.54
CA HIS A 345 29.08 34.57 -19.24
C HIS A 345 29.10 35.25 -20.62
N HIS A 346 28.00 35.20 -21.36
CA HIS A 346 27.88 35.92 -22.63
C HIS A 346 28.01 37.44 -22.46
N ASN A 347 27.37 38.01 -21.43
CA ASN A 347 27.46 39.43 -21.10
C ASN A 347 28.89 39.83 -20.70
N GLN A 348 29.61 38.97 -19.98
CA GLN A 348 31.03 39.19 -19.65
C GLN A 348 31.92 39.14 -20.91
N GLN A 349 31.68 38.20 -21.82
CA GLN A 349 32.39 38.12 -23.11
C GLN A 349 32.11 39.33 -24.01
N ALA A 350 30.92 39.93 -23.89
CA ALA A 350 30.56 41.17 -24.57
C ALA A 350 31.21 42.43 -23.95
N GLY A 351 32.05 42.27 -22.91
CA GLY A 351 32.84 43.35 -22.31
C GLY A 351 32.18 44.08 -21.14
N LEU A 352 31.04 43.60 -20.62
CA LEU A 352 30.42 44.19 -19.44
C LEU A 352 31.21 43.86 -18.17
N ASP A 353 31.33 44.85 -17.27
CA ASP A 353 31.86 44.67 -15.93
C ASP A 353 31.13 43.52 -15.19
N PRO A 354 31.82 42.68 -14.38
CA PRO A 354 31.20 41.51 -13.76
C PRO A 354 29.93 41.80 -12.94
N PHE A 355 29.83 42.96 -12.28
CA PHE A 355 28.63 43.32 -11.54
C PHE A 355 27.48 43.67 -12.50
N HIS A 356 27.76 44.51 -13.49
CA HIS A 356 26.79 44.92 -14.51
C HIS A 356 26.32 43.74 -15.36
N ALA A 357 27.22 42.81 -15.69
CA ALA A 357 26.91 41.59 -16.43
C ALA A 357 25.88 40.71 -15.71
N VAL A 358 25.98 40.58 -14.37
CA VAL A 358 25.03 39.82 -13.55
C VAL A 358 23.68 40.51 -13.47
N VAL A 359 23.66 41.83 -13.22
CA VAL A 359 22.41 42.61 -13.15
C VAL A 359 21.68 42.56 -14.50
N GLU A 360 22.39 42.88 -15.58
CA GLU A 360 21.83 42.92 -16.93
C GLU A 360 21.34 41.54 -17.38
N ALA A 361 22.09 40.47 -17.09
CA ALA A 361 21.65 39.10 -17.37
C ALA A 361 20.36 38.75 -16.61
N THR A 362 20.24 39.19 -15.35
CA THR A 362 19.05 38.94 -14.53
C THR A 362 17.84 39.68 -15.10
N VAL A 363 17.99 40.94 -15.49
CA VAL A 363 16.91 41.73 -16.12
C VAL A 363 16.46 41.11 -17.45
N GLN A 364 17.40 40.72 -18.31
CA GLN A 364 17.11 40.09 -19.60
C GLN A 364 16.39 38.74 -19.43
N ARG A 365 16.71 37.99 -18.37
CA ARG A 365 16.09 36.69 -18.10
C ARG A 365 14.80 36.76 -17.28
N ALA A 366 14.55 37.85 -16.55
CA ALA A 366 13.38 37.97 -15.69
C ALA A 366 12.06 37.75 -16.45
N ARG A 367 11.85 38.46 -17.57
CA ARG A 367 10.61 38.33 -18.36
C ARG A 367 10.43 36.92 -18.94
N PRO A 368 11.42 36.30 -19.63
CA PRO A 368 11.30 34.94 -20.11
C PRO A 368 11.05 33.90 -19.00
N VAL A 369 11.74 34.02 -17.86
CA VAL A 369 11.60 33.06 -16.74
C VAL A 369 10.22 33.18 -16.07
N LEU A 370 9.71 34.40 -15.90
CA LEU A 370 8.34 34.59 -15.39
C LEU A 370 7.29 34.03 -16.35
N LEU A 371 7.47 34.20 -17.66
CA LEU A 371 6.54 33.66 -18.66
C LEU A 371 6.50 32.13 -18.62
N THR A 372 7.64 31.46 -18.51
CA THR A 372 7.69 29.99 -18.41
C THR A 372 7.08 29.50 -17.10
N ALA A 373 7.32 30.19 -15.99
CA ALA A 373 6.70 29.87 -14.70
C ALA A 373 5.17 30.02 -14.74
N LEU A 374 4.66 31.14 -15.25
CA LEU A 374 3.22 31.38 -15.37
C LEU A 374 2.56 30.37 -16.32
N ALA A 375 3.19 30.07 -17.45
CA ALA A 375 2.69 29.06 -18.38
C ALA A 375 2.59 27.67 -17.71
N ALA A 376 3.61 27.27 -16.95
CA ALA A 376 3.59 26.02 -16.20
C ALA A 376 2.49 26.00 -15.14
N ILE A 377 2.36 27.07 -14.34
CA ILE A 377 1.32 27.18 -13.31
C ILE A 377 -0.07 27.05 -13.95
N LEU A 378 -0.36 27.85 -14.98
CA LEU A 378 -1.66 27.83 -15.67
C LEU A 378 -1.96 26.46 -16.31
N ALA A 379 -0.95 25.79 -16.85
CA ALA A 379 -1.11 24.45 -17.42
C ALA A 379 -1.45 23.38 -16.37
N PHE A 380 -0.93 23.51 -15.15
CA PHE A 380 -1.17 22.53 -14.07
C PHE A 380 -2.42 22.81 -13.24
N ILE A 381 -3.00 24.02 -13.27
CA ILE A 381 -4.26 24.35 -12.57
C ILE A 381 -5.37 23.33 -12.84
N PRO A 382 -5.76 23.00 -14.10
CA PRO A 382 -6.85 22.05 -14.33
C PRO A 382 -6.51 20.65 -13.80
N LEU A 383 -5.23 20.29 -13.75
CA LEU A 383 -4.76 18.99 -13.27
C LEU A 383 -4.92 18.83 -11.76
N THR A 384 -5.04 19.93 -11.00
CA THR A 384 -5.28 19.90 -9.54
C THR A 384 -6.61 19.23 -9.16
N GLN A 385 -7.60 19.21 -10.05
CA GLN A 385 -8.88 18.56 -9.85
C GLN A 385 -8.82 17.04 -10.03
N SER A 386 -7.71 16.51 -10.58
CA SER A 386 -7.53 15.08 -10.75
C SER A 386 -7.19 14.40 -9.43
N VAL A 387 -7.93 13.33 -9.09
CA VAL A 387 -7.65 12.49 -7.91
C VAL A 387 -6.26 11.85 -7.97
N PHE A 388 -5.78 11.53 -9.18
CA PHE A 388 -4.49 10.87 -9.35
C PHE A 388 -3.35 11.90 -9.48
N TRP A 389 -3.50 12.90 -10.34
CA TRP A 389 -2.42 13.85 -10.65
C TRP A 389 -2.39 15.11 -9.77
N GLY A 390 -3.39 15.32 -8.91
CA GLY A 390 -3.54 16.54 -8.14
C GLY A 390 -2.31 16.87 -7.29
N THR A 391 -1.79 15.91 -6.54
CA THR A 391 -0.58 16.11 -5.71
C THR A 391 0.64 16.52 -6.53
N LEU A 392 0.84 15.92 -7.73
CA LEU A 392 1.92 16.30 -8.64
C LEU A 392 1.74 17.75 -9.12
N ALA A 393 0.51 18.14 -9.47
CA ALA A 393 0.19 19.49 -9.92
C ALA A 393 0.46 20.53 -8.82
N TYR A 394 0.03 20.29 -7.58
CA TYR A 394 0.33 21.18 -6.45
C TYR A 394 1.83 21.33 -6.19
N THR A 395 2.59 20.22 -6.27
CA THR A 395 4.06 20.26 -6.17
C THR A 395 4.67 21.14 -7.25
N LEU A 396 4.25 21.00 -8.51
CA LEU A 396 4.80 21.80 -9.61
C LEU A 396 4.39 23.27 -9.52
N ILE A 397 3.13 23.59 -9.20
CA ILE A 397 2.65 24.98 -9.06
C ILE A 397 3.42 25.69 -7.93
N GLY A 398 3.42 25.10 -6.74
CA GLY A 398 4.10 25.68 -5.59
C GLY A 398 5.60 25.80 -5.79
N GLY A 399 6.20 24.72 -6.30
CA GLY A 399 7.63 24.65 -6.55
C GLY A 399 8.12 25.60 -7.63
N THR A 400 7.38 25.76 -8.74
CA THR A 400 7.76 26.69 -9.80
C THR A 400 7.60 28.14 -9.34
N LEU A 401 6.55 28.46 -8.59
CA LEU A 401 6.35 29.80 -8.03
C LEU A 401 7.47 30.17 -7.05
N GLY A 402 7.70 29.33 -6.03
CA GLY A 402 8.77 29.58 -5.05
C GLY A 402 10.17 29.51 -5.66
N GLY A 403 10.40 28.54 -6.55
CA GLY A 403 11.68 28.36 -7.23
C GLY A 403 12.00 29.48 -8.21
N THR A 404 11.01 30.09 -8.87
CA THR A 404 11.23 31.26 -9.75
C THR A 404 11.66 32.48 -8.95
N ILE A 405 11.00 32.74 -7.82
CA ILE A 405 11.37 33.83 -6.91
C ILE A 405 12.81 33.63 -6.42
N MET A 406 13.16 32.42 -6.00
CA MET A 406 14.53 32.11 -5.58
C MET A 406 15.54 32.21 -6.73
N THR A 407 15.17 31.77 -7.94
CA THR A 407 16.08 31.85 -9.10
C THR A 407 16.34 33.30 -9.53
N LEU A 408 15.40 34.22 -9.36
CA LEU A 408 15.60 35.63 -9.75
C LEU A 408 16.27 36.47 -8.66
N ILE A 409 16.07 36.14 -7.38
CA ILE A 409 16.61 36.91 -6.26
C ILE A 409 17.88 36.27 -5.68
N PHE A 410 17.79 34.99 -5.34
CA PHE A 410 18.85 34.29 -4.60
C PHE A 410 20.03 33.90 -5.49
N LEU A 411 19.78 33.45 -6.72
CA LEU A 411 20.84 32.97 -7.61
C LEU A 411 21.84 34.07 -8.04
N PRO A 412 21.43 35.29 -8.46
CA PRO A 412 22.38 36.35 -8.76
C PRO A 412 23.24 36.74 -7.55
N ALA A 413 22.63 36.79 -6.35
CA ALA A 413 23.33 37.05 -5.11
C ALA A 413 24.35 35.94 -4.79
N MET A 414 23.94 34.67 -4.91
CA MET A 414 24.82 33.52 -4.71
C MET A 414 25.98 33.52 -5.71
N TYR A 415 25.72 33.86 -6.98
CA TYR A 415 26.76 34.00 -8.00
C TYR A 415 27.76 35.11 -7.66
N ALA A 416 27.27 36.29 -7.28
CA ALA A 416 28.11 37.42 -6.91
C ALA A 416 28.99 37.10 -5.68
N ILE A 417 28.43 36.43 -4.67
CA ILE A 417 29.18 36.01 -3.46
C ILE A 417 30.25 34.98 -3.82
N TRP A 418 29.89 33.96 -4.61
CA TRP A 418 30.81 32.87 -4.96
C TRP A 418 32.01 33.35 -5.78
N PHE A 419 31.76 34.23 -6.75
CA PHE A 419 32.81 34.82 -7.60
C PHE A 419 33.39 36.12 -7.05
N ARG A 420 33.01 36.52 -5.82
CA ARG A 420 33.48 37.73 -5.12
C ARG A 420 33.35 39.01 -5.95
N ILE A 421 32.25 39.14 -6.69
CA ILE A 421 31.95 40.30 -7.52
C ILE A 421 31.52 41.45 -6.61
N ARG A 422 32.27 42.55 -6.65
CA ARG A 422 31.96 43.78 -5.91
C ARG A 422 31.38 44.82 -6.87
N PRO A 423 30.41 45.65 -6.45
CA PRO A 423 30.02 46.81 -7.24
C PRO A 423 31.25 47.71 -7.41
N ALA A 424 31.54 48.11 -8.65
CA ALA A 424 32.61 49.06 -8.92
C ALA A 424 32.31 50.35 -8.14
N ASN A 425 33.25 50.77 -7.29
CA ASN A 425 33.13 51.98 -6.48
C ASN A 425 32.70 53.17 -7.36
N THR A 426 31.54 53.74 -7.08
CA THR A 426 30.98 54.97 -7.69
C THR A 426 31.80 56.22 -7.34
N VAL A 427 33.08 56.09 -6.97
CA VAL A 427 33.91 57.20 -6.47
C VAL A 427 34.69 57.89 -7.60
N GLN A 428 34.82 57.29 -8.79
CA GLN A 428 35.73 57.80 -9.82
C GLN A 428 35.07 58.59 -10.97
N GLN A 429 33.74 58.74 -10.99
CA GLN A 429 33.05 59.56 -12.00
C GLN A 429 32.74 61.00 -11.55
N THR A 430 32.83 61.32 -10.25
CA THR A 430 32.58 62.68 -9.77
C THR A 430 33.78 63.61 -9.99
N GLU A 431 35.01 63.10 -10.07
CA GLU A 431 36.19 63.95 -10.31
C GLU A 431 36.36 64.39 -11.77
N LEU A 432 35.82 63.64 -12.75
CA LEU A 432 35.88 64.01 -14.17
C LEU A 432 34.84 65.05 -14.59
N HIS A 433 33.79 65.28 -13.80
CA HIS A 433 32.79 66.32 -14.05
C HIS A 433 33.12 67.67 -13.38
N LEU A 434 34.14 67.72 -12.51
CA LEU A 434 34.63 68.96 -11.87
C LEU A 434 35.85 69.57 -12.57
N GLN A 435 36.36 68.95 -13.65
CA GLN A 435 37.47 69.47 -14.47
C GLN A 435 37.06 69.82 -15.91
N ARG A 436 35.77 70.04 -16.19
CA ARG A 436 35.30 70.60 -17.46
C ARG A 436 34.56 71.92 -17.28
#